data_AF-A0A349KXV6-F1
#
_entry.id   AF-A0A349KXV6-F1
#
_cell.length_a   1.000
_cell.length_b   1.000
_cell.length_c   1.000
_cell.angle_alpha   90.00
_cell.angle_beta   90.00
_cell.angle_gamma   90.00
#
_symmetry.space_group_name_H-M   'P 1'
#
loop_
_entity.id
_entity.type
_entity.pdbx_description
1 polymer ?
#
loop_
_entity_poly.entity_id
_entity_poly.type
_entity_poly.pdbx_seq_one_letter_code
_entity_poly.pdbx_strand_id
1 'polypeptide(L)'
;VDGNDFIGNEEQIKYVAARDVEWGRKQGNYWSNYSGWDQNGDGVGDIAYEANDIVDRLNWQYPLLKLLMTSPSIQSLRFVARQFPLLRAPSIVDKHPRMRPLFQDWRSWHDK
;
A
#
# COMPACT_ATOMS: atom_id res chain seq x y z
N VAL A 1 -5.16 -13.18 -3.03
CA VAL A 1 -5.91 -12.21 -3.83
C VAL A 1 -4.87 -11.56 -4.70
N ASP A 2 -4.95 -11.84 -5.99
CA ASP A 2 -3.82 -11.73 -6.92
C ASP A 2 -4.32 -11.01 -8.17
N GLY A 3 -3.44 -10.26 -8.84
CA GLY A 3 -3.76 -9.68 -10.14
C GLY A 3 -4.59 -8.39 -10.14
N ASN A 4 -4.93 -7.80 -8.99
CA ASN A 4 -5.87 -6.67 -8.92
C ASN A 4 -5.18 -5.31 -9.04
N ASP A 5 -5.92 -4.30 -9.50
CA ASP A 5 -5.50 -2.90 -9.46
C ASP A 5 -6.35 -2.16 -8.42
N PHE A 6 -5.79 -1.90 -7.23
CA PHE A 6 -6.40 -1.11 -6.17
C PHE A 6 -6.11 0.37 -6.41
N ILE A 7 -7.06 1.07 -7.01
CA ILE A 7 -6.87 2.44 -7.48
C ILE A 7 -7.85 3.39 -6.80
N GLY A 8 -7.33 4.35 -6.04
CA GLY A 8 -8.12 5.47 -5.53
C GLY A 8 -9.20 5.08 -4.52
N ASN A 9 -9.11 3.90 -3.88
CA ASN A 9 -10.11 3.47 -2.92
C ASN A 9 -10.25 4.50 -1.78
N GLU A 10 -11.50 4.92 -1.50
CA GLU A 10 -11.82 5.86 -0.42
C GLU A 10 -11.42 5.34 0.96
N GLU A 11 -11.71 4.05 1.19
CA GLU A 11 -11.19 3.27 2.31
C GLU A 11 -10.24 2.22 1.74
N GLN A 12 -8.98 2.29 2.17
CA GLN A 12 -8.01 1.22 1.92
C GLN A 12 -8.39 -0.03 2.70
N ILE A 13 -7.74 -1.15 2.38
CA ILE A 13 -8.11 -2.43 2.98
C ILE A 13 -7.84 -2.40 4.48
N LYS A 14 -8.91 -2.37 5.26
CA LYS A 14 -8.84 -2.51 6.71
C LYS A 14 -8.74 -3.98 7.08
N TYR A 15 -7.53 -4.44 7.38
CA TYR A 15 -7.32 -5.82 7.79
C TYR A 15 -7.35 -5.94 9.32
N VAL A 16 -8.23 -6.79 9.85
CA VAL A 16 -8.38 -7.01 11.30
C VAL A 16 -8.19 -8.49 11.57
N ALA A 17 -6.95 -8.91 11.78
CA ALA A 17 -6.63 -10.27 12.18
C ALA A 17 -5.36 -10.35 13.03
N ALA A 18 -5.07 -11.54 13.56
CA ALA A 18 -3.93 -11.79 14.44
C ALA A 18 -2.62 -12.14 13.70
N ARG A 19 -2.65 -12.33 12.38
CA ARG A 19 -1.48 -12.76 11.59
C ARG A 19 -1.46 -12.12 10.21
N ASP A 20 -0.27 -12.02 9.64
CA ASP A 20 -0.09 -11.59 8.27
C ASP A 20 -0.80 -12.55 7.29
N VAL A 21 -1.38 -11.98 6.25
CA VAL A 21 -1.96 -12.73 5.15
C VAL A 21 -1.33 -12.27 3.84
N GLU A 22 -0.70 -13.24 3.17
CA GLU A 22 -0.06 -12.99 1.90
C GLU A 22 -1.07 -12.94 0.74
N TRP A 23 -1.09 -11.80 0.07
CA TRP A 23 -1.75 -11.56 -1.21
C TRP A 23 -0.70 -11.45 -2.32
N GLY A 24 -1.13 -11.49 -3.58
CA GLY A 24 -0.19 -11.41 -4.70
C GLY A 24 0.69 -12.65 -4.86
N ARG A 25 0.21 -13.84 -4.46
CA ARG A 25 1.03 -15.07 -4.42
C ARG A 25 1.43 -15.55 -5.81
N LYS A 26 0.49 -15.55 -6.75
CA LYS A 26 0.73 -15.94 -8.15
C LYS A 26 1.11 -14.75 -9.01
N GLN A 27 0.46 -13.62 -8.76
CA GLN A 27 0.69 -12.36 -9.45
C GLN A 27 0.41 -11.23 -8.48
N GLY A 28 1.39 -10.36 -8.26
CA GLY A 28 1.23 -9.21 -7.37
C GLY A 28 0.13 -8.25 -7.81
N ASN A 29 -0.33 -7.41 -6.90
CA ASN A 29 -1.36 -6.41 -7.17
C ASN A 29 -0.72 -5.03 -7.41
N TYR A 30 -1.45 -4.14 -8.08
CA TYR A 30 -1.12 -2.72 -8.11
C TYR A 30 -1.86 -2.00 -6.98
N TRP A 31 -1.19 -1.06 -6.33
CA TRP A 31 -1.73 -0.28 -5.22
C TRP A 31 -1.42 1.20 -5.45
N SER A 32 -2.44 2.04 -5.61
CA SER A 32 -2.22 3.46 -5.91
C SER A 32 -1.53 4.23 -4.79
N ASN A 33 -1.53 3.70 -3.57
CA ASN A 33 -0.83 4.27 -2.41
C ASN A 33 0.53 3.60 -2.13
N TYR A 34 0.98 2.68 -2.96
CA TYR A 34 2.29 2.07 -2.78
C TYR A 34 3.41 3.09 -3.03
N SER A 35 4.28 3.23 -2.04
CA SER A 35 5.42 4.15 -2.04
C SER A 35 6.71 3.37 -1.82
N GLY A 36 6.96 2.44 -2.75
CA GLY A 36 8.23 1.75 -2.88
C GLY A 36 8.93 2.11 -4.18
N TRP A 37 10.04 1.43 -4.44
CA TRP A 37 10.87 1.65 -5.61
C TRP A 37 11.13 0.33 -6.33
N ASP A 38 11.54 0.45 -7.58
CA ASP A 38 11.98 -0.63 -8.45
C ASP A 38 13.37 -0.21 -8.97
N GLN A 39 14.41 -0.78 -8.37
CA GLN A 39 15.81 -0.49 -8.66
C GLN A 39 16.33 -1.35 -9.82
N ASN A 40 15.75 -2.54 -10.03
CA ASN A 40 16.22 -3.49 -11.04
C ASN A 40 15.51 -3.30 -12.41
N GLY A 41 14.40 -2.55 -12.44
CA GLY A 41 13.65 -2.19 -13.63
C GLY A 41 12.72 -3.28 -14.17
N ASP A 42 12.32 -4.26 -13.34
CA ASP A 42 11.45 -5.37 -13.75
C ASP A 42 9.95 -5.05 -13.69
N GLY A 43 9.57 -3.86 -13.19
CA GLY A 43 8.19 -3.41 -13.05
C GLY A 43 7.50 -3.90 -11.77
N VAL A 44 8.23 -4.58 -10.88
CA VAL A 44 7.82 -5.02 -9.54
C VAL A 44 8.57 -4.19 -8.51
N GLY A 45 7.89 -3.82 -7.44
CA GLY A 45 8.51 -3.10 -6.34
C GLY A 45 9.43 -3.99 -5.51
N ASP A 46 10.63 -3.49 -5.19
CA ASP A 46 11.65 -4.20 -4.40
C ASP A 46 11.29 -4.32 -2.91
N ILE A 47 10.25 -3.62 -2.46
CA ILE A 47 9.75 -3.69 -1.09
C ILE A 47 8.32 -4.22 -1.09
N ALA A 48 7.98 -5.04 -0.08
CA ALA A 48 6.62 -5.52 0.05
C ALA A 48 5.65 -4.37 0.37
N TYR A 49 4.42 -4.48 -0.13
CA TYR A 49 3.30 -3.64 0.30
C TYR A 49 2.66 -4.20 1.57
N GLU A 50 2.27 -3.30 2.48
CA GLU A 50 1.57 -3.61 3.74
C GLU A 50 0.38 -2.67 3.91
N ALA A 51 -0.82 -3.22 4.13
CA ALA A 51 -2.07 -2.45 4.25
C ALA A 51 -2.32 -1.81 5.64
N ASN A 52 -1.53 -2.17 6.66
CA ASN A 52 -1.75 -1.78 8.07
C ASN A 52 -0.48 -1.24 8.70
N ASP A 53 0.10 -0.19 8.13
CA ASP A 53 1.23 0.45 8.80
C ASP A 53 0.78 1.44 9.90
N ILE A 54 1.75 2.01 10.61
CA ILE A 54 1.47 2.97 11.69
C ILE A 54 0.75 4.22 11.16
N VAL A 55 1.12 4.69 9.98
CA VAL A 55 0.54 5.89 9.36
C VAL A 55 -0.90 5.62 8.99
N ASP A 56 -1.22 4.42 8.51
CA ASP A 56 -2.60 4.03 8.18
C ASP A 56 -3.48 3.96 9.44
N ARG A 57 -2.94 3.43 10.56
CA ARG A 57 -3.63 3.48 11.86
C ARG A 57 -3.86 4.90 12.37
N LEU A 58 -2.84 5.76 12.24
CA LEU A 58 -2.96 7.18 12.59
C LEU A 58 -4.02 7.86 11.73
N ASN A 59 -4.11 7.56 10.44
CA ASN A 59 -5.12 8.08 9.54
C ASN A 59 -6.54 7.68 9.97
N TRP A 60 -6.73 6.44 10.44
CA TRP A 60 -8.02 6.01 10.98
C TRP A 60 -8.39 6.70 12.28
N GLN A 61 -7.41 6.94 13.16
CA GLN A 61 -7.64 7.62 14.43
C GLN A 61 -7.83 9.14 14.25
N TYR A 62 -7.13 9.73 13.28
CA TYR A 62 -7.10 11.16 12.99
C TYR A 62 -7.29 11.40 11.48
N PRO A 63 -8.53 11.40 10.97
CA PRO A 63 -8.82 11.55 9.53
C PRO A 63 -8.28 12.84 8.90
N LEU A 64 -8.02 13.89 9.70
CA LEU A 64 -7.40 15.13 9.23
C LEU A 64 -5.98 14.90 8.66
N LEU A 65 -5.30 13.82 9.07
CA LEU A 65 -3.99 13.44 8.54
C LEU A 65 -4.00 13.15 7.03
N LYS A 66 -5.17 12.88 6.41
CA LYS A 66 -5.29 12.74 4.95
C LYS A 66 -4.67 13.92 4.19
N LEU A 67 -4.77 15.13 4.74
CA LEU A 67 -4.19 16.36 4.17
C LEU A 67 -2.65 16.35 4.15
N LEU A 68 -2.02 15.55 5.00
CA LEU A 68 -0.57 15.47 5.18
C LEU A 68 0.04 14.21 4.55
N MET A 69 -0.75 13.37 3.88
CA MET A 69 -0.26 12.09 3.34
C MET A 69 0.86 12.26 2.31
N THR A 70 0.87 13.38 1.59
CA THR A 70 1.94 13.74 0.65
C THR A 70 3.07 14.56 1.29
N SER A 71 2.97 14.88 2.59
CA SER A 71 3.95 15.71 3.27
C SER A 71 5.26 14.98 3.56
N PRO A 72 6.41 15.67 3.60
CA PRO A 72 7.70 15.09 3.96
C PRO A 72 7.73 14.46 5.36
N SER A 73 6.96 15.01 6.31
CA SER A 73 6.91 14.52 7.70
C SER A 73 6.28 13.13 7.80
N ILE A 74 5.17 12.90 7.08
CA ILE A 74 4.53 11.58 7.01
C ILE A 74 5.43 10.57 6.28
N GLN A 75 6.09 10.99 5.21
CA GLN A 75 7.06 10.13 4.51
C GLN A 75 8.22 9.73 5.42
N SER A 76 8.77 10.68 6.19
CA SER A 76 9.84 10.43 7.17
C SER A 76 9.39 9.47 8.27
N LEU A 77 8.20 9.69 8.82
CA LEU A 77 7.62 8.78 9.82
C LEU A 77 7.45 7.37 9.26
N ARG A 78 6.95 7.23 8.03
CA ARG A 78 6.79 5.93 7.36
C ARG A 78 8.13 5.24 7.13
N PHE A 79 9.17 5.99 6.74
CA PHE A 79 10.52 5.46 6.58
C PHE A 79 11.07 4.92 7.91
N VAL A 80 10.99 5.72 8.98
CA VAL A 80 11.45 5.31 10.32
C VAL A 80 10.66 4.11 10.81
N ALA A 81 9.33 4.13 10.72
CA ALA A 81 8.45 3.04 11.15
C ALA A 81 8.83 1.69 10.52
N ARG A 82 9.20 1.67 9.23
CA ARG A 82 9.66 0.45 8.54
C ARG A 82 10.95 -0.13 9.12
N GLN A 83 11.81 0.68 9.74
CA GLN A 83 13.06 0.22 10.36
C GLN A 83 12.84 -0.41 11.76
N PHE A 84 11.66 -0.26 12.35
CA PHE A 84 11.34 -0.79 13.68
C PHE A 84 10.24 -1.87 13.60
N PRO A 85 10.61 -3.16 13.44
CA PRO A 85 9.65 -4.27 13.33
C PRO A 85 8.65 -4.37 14.47
N LEU A 86 9.02 -3.90 15.67
CA LEU A 86 8.15 -3.88 16.86
C LEU A 86 6.91 -3.01 16.68
N LEU A 87 6.93 -2.05 15.74
CA LEU A 87 5.79 -1.17 15.48
C LEU A 87 4.85 -1.70 14.39
N ARG A 88 5.22 -2.79 13.72
CA ARG A 88 4.43 -3.44 12.69
C ARG A 88 3.18 -4.07 13.30
N ALA A 89 2.04 -3.90 12.65
CA ALA A 89 0.82 -4.65 12.96
C ALA A 89 0.64 -5.80 11.95
N PRO A 90 -0.08 -6.88 12.33
CA PRO A 90 -0.52 -7.87 11.37
C PRO A 90 -1.23 -7.22 10.18
N SER A 91 -0.84 -7.59 8.96
CA SER A 91 -1.28 -6.93 7.74
C SER A 91 -1.54 -7.87 6.57
N ILE A 92 -2.15 -7.33 5.52
CA ILE A 92 -2.06 -7.93 4.20
C ILE A 92 -0.71 -7.57 3.63
N VAL A 93 0.04 -8.58 3.23
CA VAL A 93 1.38 -8.42 2.66
C VAL A 93 1.34 -8.85 1.20
N ASP A 94 1.73 -7.96 0.30
CA ASP A 94 1.98 -8.28 -1.10
C ASP A 94 3.47 -8.18 -1.36
N LYS A 95 4.12 -9.31 -1.66
CA LYS A 95 5.58 -9.38 -1.84
C LYS A 95 6.04 -8.92 -3.21
N HIS A 96 5.12 -8.78 -4.17
CA HIS A 96 5.46 -8.43 -5.55
C HIS A 96 4.59 -7.27 -6.05
N PRO A 97 4.49 -6.15 -5.31
CA PRO A 97 3.60 -5.07 -5.70
C PRO A 97 4.00 -4.52 -7.07
N ARG A 98 3.03 -4.37 -7.98
CA ARG A 98 3.31 -3.85 -9.32
C ARG A 98 3.52 -2.36 -9.29
N MET A 99 4.48 -1.86 -10.07
CA MET A 99 4.76 -0.43 -10.20
C MET A 99 3.73 0.31 -11.07
N ARG A 100 2.98 -0.43 -11.90
CA ARG A 100 1.96 0.11 -12.81
C ARG A 100 0.70 -0.75 -12.77
N PRO A 101 -0.48 -0.16 -13.00
CA PRO A 101 -1.72 -0.93 -13.14
C PRO A 101 -1.68 -1.78 -14.42
N LEU A 102 -2.37 -2.92 -14.40
CA LEU A 102 -2.61 -3.71 -15.62
C LEU A 102 -3.52 -2.95 -16.57
N PHE A 103 -4.54 -2.27 -16.04
CA PHE A 103 -5.49 -1.49 -16.81
C PHE A 103 -5.12 0.00 -16.75
N GLN A 104 -4.39 0.50 -17.74
CA GLN A 104 -3.93 1.90 -17.74
C GLN A 104 -5.07 2.91 -17.99
N ASP A 105 -6.12 2.48 -18.69
CA ASP A 105 -7.30 3.31 -19.01
C ASP A 105 -8.36 3.31 -17.89
N TRP A 106 -7.99 2.90 -16.67
CA TRP A 106 -8.88 2.77 -15.51
C TRP A 106 -9.70 4.05 -15.22
N ARG A 107 -9.18 5.22 -15.58
CA ARG A 107 -9.88 6.51 -15.38
C ARG A 107 -11.24 6.55 -16.08
N SER A 108 -11.37 5.90 -17.23
CA SER A 108 -12.63 5.80 -17.99
C SER A 108 -13.75 5.07 -17.24
N TRP A 109 -13.44 4.35 -16.16
CA TRP A 109 -14.41 3.64 -15.34
C TRP A 109 -15.17 4.55 -14.38
N HIS A 110 -14.63 5.74 -14.08
CA HIS A 110 -15.28 6.73 -13.21
C HIS A 110 -16.23 7.67 -13.96
N ASP A 111 -16.19 7.68 -15.29
CA ASP A 111 -17.00 8.56 -16.16
C ASP A 111 -18.36 7.93 -16.55
N LYS A 112 -18.78 6.86 -15.87
CA LYS A 112 -20.08 6.18 -16.07
C LYS A 112 -20.88 6.17 -14.77
#